data_AF-A0A2E8CM64-F1
#
_entry.id   AF-A0A2E8CM64-F1
#
_cell.length_a   1.000
_cell.length_b   1.000
_cell.length_c   1.000
_cell.angle_alpha   90.00
_cell.angle_beta   90.00
_cell.angle_gamma   90.00
#
_symmetry.space_group_name_H-M   'P 1'
#
loop_
_entity.id
_entity.type
_entity.pdbx_description
1 polymer ?
#
loop_
_entity_poly.entity_id
_entity_poly.type
_entity_poly.pdbx_seq_one_letter_code
_entity_poly.pdbx_strand_id
1 'polypeptide(L)'
;MPSTTTEIGMQDLQQLVQTVAARIEQFNAKSAAARAARDARIDRNVESNHGMEPTISAAGMHAPCDNYHWEWCLYNGAGEEEAVLDGVFMAGEFLPWSKQIKLFCSDYAEKRTGYPLRRVTYITVERADAVIEALSGIVIVTTGKSFEDRDGDHMAHVYIDERCKDVADAIESYLEAPKVAAAAAQRATEQAELDAAEPCPTGRVEITGEILAIKLQEGYYGDTWKMLVKDDRGFKVWGSIPSSLHASRGARVTFMAAVEPSRDDDKFGFYKRPTKAVNLDEEAA
;
A
#
# COMPACT_ATOMS: atom_id res chain seq x y z
N MET A 1 9.24 -34.85 6.18
CA MET A 1 9.91 -33.54 6.33
C MET A 1 8.89 -32.50 5.91
N PRO A 2 8.24 -31.77 6.83
CA PRO A 2 7.45 -30.61 6.42
C PRO A 2 8.40 -29.62 5.74
N SER A 3 7.96 -29.10 4.61
CA SER A 3 8.71 -28.17 3.76
C SER A 3 9.00 -26.88 4.51
N THR A 4 10.27 -26.45 4.52
CA THR A 4 10.79 -25.27 5.23
C THR A 4 9.97 -23.99 4.99
N THR A 5 9.33 -23.88 3.82
CA THR A 5 8.44 -22.76 3.45
C THR A 5 7.16 -22.68 4.30
N THR A 6 6.59 -23.82 4.69
CA THR A 6 5.35 -23.87 5.49
C THR A 6 5.60 -23.49 6.95
N GLU A 7 6.75 -23.88 7.50
CA GLU A 7 7.14 -23.53 8.88
C GLU A 7 7.45 -22.04 9.04
N ILE A 8 8.12 -21.42 8.06
CA ILE A 8 8.42 -19.98 8.07
C ILE A 8 7.12 -19.16 8.06
N GLY A 9 6.16 -19.53 7.21
CA GLY A 9 4.86 -18.84 7.13
C GLY A 9 4.04 -18.90 8.43
N MET A 10 4.12 -20.01 9.18
CA MET A 10 3.46 -20.14 10.48
C MET A 10 4.13 -19.29 11.57
N GLN A 11 5.46 -19.21 11.59
CA GLN A 11 6.19 -18.38 12.55
C GLN A 11 5.90 -16.89 12.34
N ASP A 12 5.85 -16.43 11.08
CA ASP A 12 5.54 -15.04 10.76
C ASP A 12 4.10 -14.66 11.18
N LEU A 13 3.13 -15.57 10.97
CA LEU A 13 1.76 -15.37 11.42
C LEU A 13 1.66 -15.29 12.94
N GLN A 14 2.36 -16.16 13.66
CA GLN A 14 2.38 -16.14 15.11
C GLN A 14 3.00 -14.85 15.66
N GLN A 15 4.08 -14.37 15.03
CA GLN A 15 4.70 -13.09 15.38
C GLN A 15 3.77 -11.91 15.11
N LEU A 16 3.00 -11.94 14.01
CA LEU A 16 1.96 -10.95 13.74
C LEU A 16 0.92 -10.94 14.86
N VAL A 17 0.36 -12.09 15.23
CA VAL A 17 -0.67 -12.21 16.27
C VAL A 17 -0.18 -11.62 17.59
N GLN A 18 1.03 -11.97 18.02
CA GLN A 18 1.63 -11.44 19.25
C GLN A 18 1.79 -9.91 19.20
N THR A 19 2.29 -9.40 18.06
CA THR A 19 2.49 -7.97 17.85
C THR A 19 1.16 -7.21 17.87
N VAL A 20 0.14 -7.74 17.19
CA VAL A 20 -1.20 -7.14 17.13
C VAL A 20 -1.86 -7.14 18.51
N ALA A 21 -1.80 -8.26 19.24
CA ALA A 21 -2.37 -8.37 20.58
C ALA A 21 -1.76 -7.35 21.54
N ALA A 22 -0.44 -7.25 21.58
CA ALA A 22 0.27 -6.30 22.44
C ALA A 22 -0.07 -4.84 22.11
N ARG A 23 -0.15 -4.48 20.81
CA ARG A 23 -0.50 -3.13 20.38
C ARG A 23 -1.96 -2.77 20.72
N ILE A 24 -2.89 -3.72 20.54
CA ILE A 24 -4.29 -3.53 20.93
C ILE A 24 -4.44 -3.36 22.44
N GLU A 25 -3.73 -4.16 23.24
CA GLU A 25 -3.73 -4.01 24.70
C GLU A 25 -3.25 -2.63 25.12
N GLN A 26 -2.12 -2.16 24.58
CA GLN A 26 -1.60 -0.81 24.85
C GLN A 26 -2.58 0.29 24.42
N PHE A 27 -3.20 0.13 23.24
CA PHE A 27 -4.21 1.07 22.74
C PHE A 27 -5.44 1.12 23.67
N ASN A 28 -5.93 -0.03 24.11
CA ASN A 28 -7.07 -0.14 25.00
C ASN A 28 -6.75 0.47 26.37
N ALA A 29 -5.55 0.22 26.92
CA ALA A 29 -5.11 0.80 28.18
C ALA A 29 -5.02 2.34 28.10
N LYS A 30 -4.41 2.88 27.04
CA LYS A 30 -4.36 4.33 26.79
C LYS A 30 -5.75 4.94 26.65
N SER A 31 -6.62 4.27 25.90
CA SER A 31 -8.00 4.72 25.69
C SER A 31 -8.80 4.72 26.99
N ALA A 32 -8.66 3.68 27.83
CA ALA A 32 -9.32 3.59 29.12
C ALA A 32 -8.81 4.67 30.11
N ALA A 33 -7.49 4.85 30.20
CA ALA A 33 -6.88 5.87 31.06
C ALA A 33 -7.36 7.28 30.69
N ALA A 34 -7.43 7.58 29.39
CA ALA A 34 -7.88 8.88 28.94
C ALA A 34 -9.40 9.11 29.07
N ARG A 35 -10.23 8.05 29.01
CA ARG A 35 -11.65 8.14 29.40
C ARG A 35 -11.78 8.46 30.89
N ALA A 36 -11.06 7.73 31.75
CA ALA A 36 -11.06 7.98 33.19
C ALA A 36 -10.59 9.40 33.54
N ALA A 37 -9.54 9.90 32.87
CA ALA A 37 -9.04 11.26 33.07
C ALA A 37 -10.05 12.33 32.62
N ARG A 38 -10.81 12.08 31.55
CA ARG A 38 -11.91 12.95 31.11
C ARG A 38 -13.03 12.97 32.14
N ASP A 39 -13.50 11.80 32.58
CA ASP A 39 -14.63 11.69 33.50
C ASP A 39 -14.29 12.35 34.85
N ALA A 40 -13.10 12.10 35.40
CA ALA A 40 -12.61 12.76 36.61
C ALA A 40 -12.51 14.29 36.49
N ARG A 41 -12.32 14.82 35.28
CA ARG A 41 -12.27 16.28 35.05
C ARG A 41 -13.67 16.88 34.99
N ILE A 42 -14.62 16.17 34.38
CA ILE A 42 -16.03 16.55 34.42
C ILE A 42 -16.48 16.61 35.88
N ASP A 43 -16.15 15.62 36.70
CA ASP A 43 -16.49 15.60 38.13
C ASP A 43 -15.92 16.82 38.87
N ARG A 44 -14.63 17.17 38.64
CA ARG A 44 -14.01 18.38 39.22
C ARG A 44 -14.71 19.67 38.76
N ASN A 45 -15.05 19.77 37.48
CA ASN A 45 -15.79 20.91 36.95
C ASN A 45 -17.15 21.03 37.62
N VAL A 46 -17.90 19.93 37.77
CA VAL A 46 -19.19 19.90 38.46
C VAL A 46 -19.06 20.33 39.91
N GLU A 47 -18.06 19.84 40.64
CA GLU A 47 -17.78 20.23 42.02
C GLU A 47 -17.48 21.74 42.13
N SER A 48 -16.63 22.27 41.24
CA SER A 48 -16.29 23.71 41.20
C SER A 48 -17.50 24.61 40.88
N ASN A 49 -18.52 24.05 40.24
CA ASN A 49 -19.77 24.72 39.90
C ASN A 49 -20.94 24.32 40.83
N HIS A 50 -20.64 23.98 42.09
CA HIS A 50 -21.65 23.68 43.11
C HIS A 50 -22.61 22.55 42.74
N GLY A 51 -22.12 21.55 42.01
CA GLY A 51 -22.91 20.40 41.57
C GLY A 51 -23.69 20.63 40.27
N MET A 52 -23.51 21.77 39.58
CA MET A 52 -24.16 22.00 38.29
C MET A 52 -23.43 21.29 37.15
N GLU A 53 -24.13 20.34 36.54
CA GLU A 53 -23.67 19.64 35.33
C GLU A 53 -23.77 20.52 34.08
N PRO A 54 -22.85 20.34 33.10
CA PRO A 54 -22.95 21.02 31.83
C PRO A 54 -24.21 20.59 31.08
N THR A 55 -24.84 21.52 30.35
CA THR A 55 -25.98 21.17 29.49
C THR A 55 -25.47 20.45 28.25
N ILE A 56 -26.00 19.26 27.96
CA ILE A 56 -25.59 18.44 26.80
C ILE A 56 -26.63 18.60 25.67
N SER A 57 -26.19 19.06 24.50
CA SER A 57 -26.99 19.10 23.27
C SER A 57 -26.35 18.28 22.15
N ALA A 58 -27.05 18.14 21.02
CA ALA A 58 -26.50 17.50 19.82
C ALA A 58 -25.26 18.21 19.25
N ALA A 59 -25.08 19.51 19.56
CA ALA A 59 -23.96 20.31 19.10
C ALA A 59 -22.76 20.29 20.07
N GLY A 60 -22.94 19.84 21.31
CA GLY A 60 -21.89 19.75 22.31
C GLY A 60 -22.35 20.11 23.73
N MET A 61 -21.39 20.36 24.61
CA MET A 61 -21.64 20.78 26.00
C MET A 61 -21.70 22.31 26.11
N HIS A 62 -22.61 22.85 26.91
CA HIS A 62 -22.80 24.28 27.12
C HIS A 62 -22.88 24.61 28.61
N ALA A 63 -22.45 25.81 28.98
CA ALA A 63 -22.57 26.32 30.33
C ALA A 63 -24.07 26.46 30.72
N PRO A 64 -24.51 25.84 31.83
CA PRO A 64 -25.91 25.89 32.27
C PRO A 64 -26.30 27.24 32.89
N CYS A 65 -25.32 28.02 33.34
CA CYS A 65 -25.50 29.28 34.04
C CYS A 65 -24.37 30.27 33.73
N ASP A 66 -24.55 31.52 34.17
CA ASP A 66 -23.49 32.52 34.12
C ASP A 66 -22.37 32.18 35.11
N ASN A 67 -21.15 32.59 34.78
CA ASN A 67 -19.93 32.33 35.56
C ASN A 67 -19.62 30.84 35.76
N TYR A 68 -19.93 30.00 34.77
CA TYR A 68 -19.63 28.57 34.83
C TYR A 68 -18.14 28.32 34.59
N HIS A 69 -17.45 27.73 35.56
CA HIS A 69 -16.04 27.37 35.47
C HIS A 69 -15.84 26.09 34.66
N TRP A 70 -14.86 26.06 33.76
CA TRP A 70 -14.59 24.87 32.97
C TRP A 70 -13.10 24.67 32.72
N GLU A 71 -12.59 23.52 33.14
CA GLU A 71 -11.26 23.02 32.83
C GLU A 71 -11.32 22.04 31.64
N TRP A 72 -10.42 22.19 30.67
CA TRP A 72 -10.24 21.27 29.54
C TRP A 72 -8.76 21.10 29.20
N CYS A 73 -8.41 20.06 28.43
CA CYS A 73 -7.02 19.81 28.04
C CYS A 73 -6.77 19.94 26.55
N LEU A 74 -5.57 20.41 26.22
CA LEU A 74 -4.95 20.19 24.93
C LEU A 74 -4.14 18.90 24.98
N TYR A 75 -4.24 18.10 23.92
CA TYR A 75 -3.42 16.91 23.73
C TYR A 75 -2.50 17.12 22.52
N ASN A 76 -1.27 16.65 22.64
CA ASN A 76 -0.31 16.68 21.53
C ASN A 76 -0.69 15.65 20.45
N GLY A 77 0.07 15.61 19.34
CA GLY A 77 -0.09 14.67 18.23
C GLY A 77 0.04 13.18 18.59
N ALA A 78 0.55 12.85 19.77
CA ALA A 78 0.67 11.49 20.31
C ALA A 78 -0.47 11.12 21.30
N GLY A 79 -1.36 12.06 21.60
CA GLY A 79 -2.49 11.85 22.53
C GLY A 79 -2.12 12.00 23.99
N GLU A 80 -0.98 12.63 24.28
CA GLU A 80 -0.53 12.95 25.63
C GLU A 80 -1.01 14.35 26.02
N GLU A 81 -1.32 14.55 27.30
CA GLU A 81 -1.77 15.86 27.82
C GLU A 81 -0.64 16.89 27.66
N GLU A 82 -0.89 17.93 26.87
CA GLU A 82 0.07 18.99 26.57
C GLU A 82 -0.11 20.18 27.52
N ALA A 83 -1.36 20.55 27.77
CA ALA A 83 -1.70 21.64 28.68
C ALA A 83 -3.11 21.47 29.23
N VAL A 84 -3.28 21.83 30.50
CA VAL A 84 -4.59 22.06 31.12
C VAL A 84 -4.93 23.55 30.94
N LEU A 85 -6.13 23.82 30.46
CA LEU A 85 -6.67 25.15 30.26
C LEU A 85 -7.93 25.30 31.10
N ASP A 86 -8.18 26.50 31.60
CA ASP A 86 -9.37 26.85 32.36
C ASP A 86 -10.01 28.14 31.85
N GLY A 87 -11.29 28.31 32.13
CA GLY A 87 -12.05 29.49 31.73
C GLY A 87 -13.39 29.60 32.44
N VAL A 88 -13.99 30.78 32.33
CA VAL A 88 -15.31 31.11 32.87
C VAL A 88 -16.25 31.44 31.72
N PHE A 89 -17.42 30.81 31.71
CA PHE A 89 -18.37 30.83 30.60
C PHE A 89 -19.73 31.35 31.05
N MET A 90 -20.45 32.01 30.14
CA MET A 90 -21.79 32.55 30.37
C MET A 90 -22.88 31.54 29.99
N ALA A 91 -24.09 31.73 30.49
CA ALA A 91 -25.19 30.81 30.22
C ALA A 91 -25.40 30.60 28.71
N GLY A 92 -25.39 29.34 28.29
CA GLY A 92 -25.54 28.93 26.89
C GLY A 92 -24.27 28.98 26.05
N GLU A 93 -23.13 29.45 26.57
CA GLU A 93 -21.86 29.40 25.84
C GLU A 93 -21.35 27.97 25.69
N PHE A 94 -20.74 27.68 24.53
CA PHE A 94 -20.15 26.39 24.24
C PHE A 94 -18.88 26.18 25.08
N LEU A 95 -18.84 25.05 25.79
CA LEU A 95 -17.67 24.64 26.54
C LEU A 95 -16.65 23.99 25.60
N PRO A 96 -15.38 24.41 25.63
CA PRO A 96 -14.34 23.79 24.84
C PRO A 96 -14.23 22.30 25.15
N TRP A 97 -14.18 21.49 24.10
CA TRP A 97 -13.88 20.07 24.24
C TRP A 97 -12.37 19.89 24.29
N SER A 98 -11.91 18.97 25.14
CA SER A 98 -10.54 18.48 25.03
C SER A 98 -10.41 17.74 23.69
N LYS A 99 -9.97 18.42 22.63
CA LYS A 99 -9.85 17.85 21.28
C LYS A 99 -8.85 16.72 21.34
N GLN A 100 -9.34 15.52 21.52
CA GLN A 100 -8.52 14.37 21.28
C GLN A 100 -8.38 14.20 19.77
N ILE A 101 -7.18 13.81 19.37
CA ILE A 101 -6.96 12.92 18.23
C ILE A 101 -8.09 11.90 18.18
N LYS A 102 -8.44 11.45 16.99
CA LYS A 102 -9.49 10.49 16.59
C LYS A 102 -9.71 9.20 17.45
N LEU A 103 -9.09 9.06 18.62
CA LEU A 103 -9.22 7.97 19.60
C LEU A 103 -10.53 7.93 20.41
N PHE A 104 -11.37 8.98 20.42
CA PHE A 104 -12.41 9.12 21.46
C PHE A 104 -13.85 9.15 21.00
N CYS A 105 -14.10 8.75 19.76
CA CYS A 105 -15.44 8.39 19.35
C CYS A 105 -15.63 6.88 19.51
N SER A 106 -15.68 6.35 20.73
CA SER A 106 -16.42 5.09 20.91
C SER A 106 -17.91 5.35 20.87
N ASP A 107 -18.39 6.42 21.53
CA ASP A 107 -19.83 6.66 21.65
C ASP A 107 -20.44 7.20 20.35
N TYR A 108 -19.60 7.77 19.47
CA TYR A 108 -19.97 8.19 18.12
C TYR A 108 -19.68 7.09 17.07
N ALA A 109 -18.74 6.17 17.32
CA ALA A 109 -18.53 4.99 16.48
C ALA A 109 -19.58 3.90 16.73
N GLU A 110 -20.15 3.81 17.94
CA GLU A 110 -21.28 2.92 18.22
C GLU A 110 -22.53 3.31 17.42
N LYS A 111 -22.70 4.61 17.10
CA LYS A 111 -23.85 5.14 16.34
C LYS A 111 -23.64 5.16 14.83
N ARG A 112 -22.39 5.06 14.36
CA ARG A 112 -22.08 5.01 12.92
C ARG A 112 -21.86 3.55 12.56
N THR A 113 -22.69 3.02 11.68
CA THR A 113 -22.57 1.67 11.13
C THR A 113 -21.19 1.47 10.49
N GLY A 114 -20.21 0.99 11.25
CA GLY A 114 -18.87 0.62 10.78
C GLY A 114 -17.75 1.53 11.31
N TYR A 115 -16.72 0.91 11.90
CA TYR A 115 -15.40 1.50 12.11
C TYR A 115 -14.79 1.91 10.75
N PRO A 116 -13.87 2.89 10.69
CA PRO A 116 -13.08 3.08 9.47
C PRO A 116 -12.37 1.77 9.15
N LEU A 117 -12.62 1.25 7.95
CA LEU A 117 -12.00 0.01 7.48
C LEU A 117 -10.93 0.34 6.45
N ARG A 118 -9.71 -0.12 6.68
CA ARG A 118 -8.66 -0.12 5.66
C ARG A 118 -8.88 -1.31 4.74
N ARG A 119 -8.83 -1.07 3.42
CA ARG A 119 -8.96 -2.13 2.42
C ARG A 119 -7.61 -2.48 1.82
N VAL A 120 -7.18 -3.72 2.02
CA VAL A 120 -6.04 -4.33 1.32
C VAL A 120 -6.56 -5.16 0.15
N THR A 121 -6.00 -4.98 -1.03
CA THR A 121 -6.57 -5.53 -2.28
C THR A 121 -5.80 -6.76 -2.77
N TYR A 122 -6.44 -7.61 -3.59
CA TYR A 122 -5.83 -8.77 -4.26
C TYR A 122 -5.00 -9.67 -3.32
N ILE A 123 -5.60 -10.15 -2.24
CA ILE A 123 -4.94 -11.07 -1.29
C ILE A 123 -5.48 -12.47 -1.55
N THR A 124 -4.62 -13.49 -1.54
CA THR A 124 -5.07 -14.89 -1.71
C THR A 124 -6.05 -15.25 -0.61
N VAL A 125 -7.12 -15.97 -0.96
CA VAL A 125 -8.19 -16.34 -0.02
C VAL A 125 -7.60 -17.12 1.17
N GLU A 126 -6.67 -18.05 0.94
CA GLU A 126 -6.07 -18.82 2.04
C GLU A 126 -5.31 -17.93 3.03
N ARG A 127 -4.57 -16.91 2.54
CA ARG A 127 -3.84 -15.99 3.41
C ARG A 127 -4.79 -15.09 4.18
N ALA A 128 -5.86 -14.63 3.52
CA ALA A 128 -6.88 -13.81 4.16
C ALA A 128 -7.58 -14.59 5.29
N ASP A 129 -8.01 -15.83 5.01
CA ASP A 129 -8.69 -16.69 5.98
C ASP A 129 -7.79 -17.02 7.18
N ALA A 130 -6.51 -17.34 6.92
CA ALA A 130 -5.55 -17.60 8.01
C ALA A 130 -5.37 -16.39 8.94
N VAL A 131 -5.34 -15.16 8.39
CA VAL A 131 -5.25 -13.93 9.20
C VAL A 131 -6.54 -13.66 9.96
N ILE A 132 -7.70 -13.86 9.32
CA ILE A 132 -9.01 -13.69 9.96
C ILE A 132 -9.15 -14.64 11.15
N GLU A 133 -8.83 -15.92 10.95
CA GLU A 133 -8.90 -16.93 12.00
C GLU A 133 -7.94 -16.59 13.14
N ALA A 134 -6.68 -16.29 12.83
CA ALA A 134 -5.65 -16.03 13.82
C ALA A 134 -5.87 -14.75 14.65
N LEU A 135 -6.53 -13.74 14.08
CA LEU A 135 -6.81 -12.46 14.74
C LEU A 135 -8.22 -12.36 15.31
N SER A 136 -9.02 -13.42 15.16
CA SER A 136 -10.38 -13.49 15.69
C SER A 136 -10.41 -13.20 17.19
N GLY A 137 -11.30 -12.31 17.61
CA GLY A 137 -11.42 -11.86 19.00
C GLY A 137 -10.40 -10.81 19.45
N ILE A 138 -9.38 -10.49 18.64
CA ILE A 138 -8.39 -9.44 18.95
C ILE A 138 -8.75 -8.15 18.21
N VAL A 139 -8.93 -8.24 16.89
CA VAL A 139 -9.26 -7.11 16.01
C VAL A 139 -10.18 -7.59 14.90
N ILE A 140 -11.07 -6.70 14.42
CA ILE A 140 -12.00 -7.05 13.36
C ILE A 140 -11.26 -7.04 12.03
N VAL A 141 -11.18 -8.22 11.40
CA VAL A 141 -10.70 -8.40 10.02
C VAL A 141 -11.78 -9.17 9.27
N THR A 142 -12.15 -8.70 8.09
CA THR A 142 -13.16 -9.33 7.24
C THR A 142 -12.72 -9.37 5.79
N THR A 143 -13.37 -10.21 4.99
CA THR A 143 -13.14 -10.28 3.54
C THR A 143 -14.37 -9.84 2.76
N GLY A 144 -14.11 -9.26 1.59
CA GLY A 144 -15.13 -9.05 0.57
C GLY A 144 -15.38 -10.32 -0.24
N LYS A 145 -16.19 -10.18 -1.30
CA LYS A 145 -16.42 -11.27 -2.26
C LYS A 145 -15.08 -11.72 -2.88
N SER A 146 -14.86 -13.03 -2.93
CA SER A 146 -13.73 -13.61 -3.64
C SER A 146 -13.93 -13.57 -5.16
N PHE A 147 -12.83 -13.57 -5.89
CA PHE A 147 -12.78 -13.54 -7.35
C PHE A 147 -11.51 -14.25 -7.85
N GLU A 148 -11.55 -14.76 -9.07
CA GLU A 148 -10.37 -15.32 -9.73
C GLU A 148 -9.57 -14.20 -10.40
N ASP A 149 -8.24 -14.25 -10.30
CA ASP A 149 -7.37 -13.35 -11.02
C ASP A 149 -7.00 -13.86 -12.43
N ARG A 150 -6.04 -13.20 -13.09
CA ARG A 150 -5.61 -13.56 -14.45
C ARG A 150 -4.92 -14.92 -14.52
N ASP A 151 -4.26 -15.33 -13.45
CA ASP A 151 -3.45 -16.54 -13.36
C ASP A 151 -4.27 -17.72 -12.79
N GLY A 152 -5.53 -17.48 -12.43
CA GLY A 152 -6.47 -18.47 -11.90
C GLY A 152 -6.46 -18.56 -10.38
N ASP A 153 -5.73 -17.68 -9.70
CA ASP A 153 -5.65 -17.68 -8.25
C ASP A 153 -6.91 -17.06 -7.63
N HIS A 154 -7.38 -17.68 -6.55
CA HIS A 154 -8.53 -17.18 -5.79
C HIS A 154 -8.10 -16.05 -4.85
N MET A 155 -8.61 -14.85 -5.13
CA MET A 155 -8.29 -13.61 -4.45
C MET A 155 -9.50 -13.02 -3.74
N ALA A 156 -9.25 -12.19 -2.72
CA ALA A 156 -10.24 -11.38 -2.04
C ALA A 156 -9.68 -9.99 -1.69
N HIS A 157 -10.59 -9.07 -1.37
CA HIS A 157 -10.24 -7.83 -0.67
C HIS A 157 -10.39 -8.05 0.83
N VAL A 158 -9.39 -7.64 1.61
CA VAL A 158 -9.40 -7.73 3.07
C VAL A 158 -9.70 -6.36 3.65
N TYR A 159 -10.58 -6.30 4.63
CA TYR A 159 -10.96 -5.09 5.36
C TYR A 159 -10.51 -5.21 6.81
N ILE A 160 -9.76 -4.23 7.28
CA ILE A 160 -9.12 -4.22 8.60
C ILE A 160 -9.68 -3.04 9.40
N ASP A 161 -10.07 -3.28 10.65
CA ASP A 161 -10.43 -2.24 11.60
C ASP A 161 -9.27 -1.27 11.85
N GLU A 162 -9.49 0.01 11.54
CA GLU A 162 -8.50 1.08 11.63
C GLU A 162 -8.60 1.87 12.95
N ARG A 163 -9.27 1.34 13.99
CA ARG A 163 -9.27 1.96 15.34
C ARG A 163 -7.86 2.21 15.88
N CYS A 164 -6.93 1.32 15.56
CA CYS A 164 -5.51 1.44 15.89
C CYS A 164 -4.70 1.39 14.61
N LYS A 165 -4.21 2.54 14.15
CA LYS A 165 -3.46 2.67 12.91
C LYS A 165 -2.25 1.75 12.87
N ASP A 166 -1.48 1.67 13.95
CA ASP A 166 -0.28 0.83 14.02
C ASP A 166 -0.60 -0.67 13.88
N VAL A 167 -1.79 -1.10 14.29
CA VAL A 167 -2.26 -2.48 14.11
C VAL A 167 -2.66 -2.72 12.65
N ALA A 168 -3.41 -1.79 12.06
CA ALA A 168 -3.78 -1.87 10.65
C ALA A 168 -2.54 -1.91 9.73
N ASP A 169 -1.54 -1.06 10.01
CA ASP A 169 -0.26 -1.01 9.29
C ASP A 169 0.51 -2.35 9.39
N ALA A 170 0.51 -2.99 10.56
CA ALA A 170 1.18 -4.28 10.75
C ALA A 170 0.49 -5.42 9.97
N ILE A 171 -0.85 -5.46 10.00
CA ILE A 171 -1.63 -6.47 9.30
C ILE A 171 -1.48 -6.30 7.78
N GLU A 172 -1.59 -5.06 7.28
CA GLU A 172 -1.37 -4.74 5.86
C GLU A 172 0.02 -5.16 5.40
N SER A 173 1.07 -4.80 6.17
CA SER A 173 2.45 -5.19 5.85
C SER A 173 2.61 -6.70 5.75
N TYR A 174 2.00 -7.47 6.66
CA TYR A 174 2.01 -8.92 6.60
C TYR A 174 1.26 -9.44 5.36
N LEU A 175 0.06 -8.92 5.08
CA LEU A 175 -0.75 -9.36 3.94
C LEU A 175 -0.03 -9.11 2.61
N GLU A 176 0.66 -7.98 2.46
CA GLU A 176 1.36 -7.60 1.24
C GLU A 176 2.76 -8.19 1.09
N ALA A 177 3.34 -8.74 2.16
CA ALA A 177 4.71 -9.28 2.15
C ALA A 177 5.03 -10.22 0.97
N PRO A 178 4.15 -11.16 0.56
CA PRO A 178 4.43 -12.02 -0.60
C PRO A 178 4.55 -11.25 -1.92
N LYS A 179 3.73 -10.21 -2.12
CA LYS A 179 3.78 -9.38 -3.33
C LYS A 179 5.06 -8.56 -3.38
N VAL A 180 5.44 -8.00 -2.23
CA VAL A 180 6.69 -7.24 -2.10
C VAL A 180 7.89 -8.16 -2.36
N ALA A 181 7.88 -9.39 -1.83
CA ALA A 181 8.93 -10.37 -2.06
C ALA A 181 9.01 -10.80 -3.54
N ALA A 182 7.88 -11.07 -4.18
CA ALA A 182 7.83 -11.43 -5.61
C ALA A 182 8.34 -10.28 -6.50
N ALA A 183 7.92 -9.05 -6.24
CA ALA A 183 8.39 -7.87 -6.96
C ALA A 183 9.90 -7.63 -6.73
N ALA A 184 10.41 -7.87 -5.52
CA ALA A 184 11.84 -7.76 -5.23
C ALA A 184 12.65 -8.85 -5.96
N ALA A 185 12.16 -10.09 -6.00
CA ALA A 185 12.79 -11.18 -6.75
C ALA A 185 12.84 -10.88 -8.25
N GLN A 186 11.74 -10.40 -8.83
CA GLN A 186 11.69 -10.00 -10.23
C GLN A 186 12.67 -8.86 -10.54
N ARG A 187 12.73 -7.83 -9.69
CA ARG A 187 13.71 -6.74 -9.84
C ARG A 187 15.15 -7.25 -9.72
N ALA A 188 15.42 -8.20 -8.84
CA ALA A 188 16.75 -8.79 -8.71
C ALA A 188 17.14 -9.59 -9.96
N THR A 189 16.21 -10.32 -10.57
CA THR A 189 16.46 -11.01 -11.85
C THR A 189 16.70 -10.01 -12.98
N GLU A 190 15.86 -8.98 -13.10
CA GLU A 190 16.02 -7.94 -14.13
C GLU A 190 17.34 -7.19 -13.96
N GLN A 191 17.75 -6.89 -12.73
CA GLN A 191 19.04 -6.26 -12.45
C GLN A 191 20.21 -7.17 -12.77
N ALA A 192 20.15 -8.46 -12.43
CA ALA A 192 21.20 -9.41 -12.79
C ALA A 192 21.35 -9.57 -14.31
N GLU A 193 20.24 -9.56 -15.05
CA GLU A 193 20.25 -9.55 -16.51
C GLU A 193 20.87 -8.27 -17.07
N LEU A 194 20.56 -7.12 -16.49
CA LEU A 194 21.20 -5.86 -16.87
C LEU A 194 22.68 -5.90 -16.56
N ASP A 195 23.10 -6.34 -15.37
CA ASP A 195 24.51 -6.39 -14.96
C ASP A 195 25.35 -7.33 -15.84
N ALA A 196 24.78 -8.44 -16.29
CA ALA A 196 25.40 -9.37 -17.23
C ALA A 196 25.42 -8.88 -18.69
N ALA A 197 24.62 -7.86 -19.04
CA ALA A 197 24.55 -7.35 -20.40
C ALA A 197 25.84 -6.62 -20.82
N GLU A 198 26.31 -6.92 -22.03
CA GLU A 198 27.40 -6.17 -22.65
C GLU A 198 26.96 -4.73 -22.99
N PRO A 199 27.89 -3.75 -23.02
CA PRO A 199 27.58 -2.42 -23.53
C PRO A 199 27.06 -2.49 -24.97
N CYS A 200 26.07 -1.66 -25.27
CA CYS A 200 25.48 -1.55 -26.59
C CYS A 200 26.57 -1.13 -27.60
N PRO A 201 26.77 -1.88 -28.69
CA PRO A 201 27.80 -1.57 -29.65
C PRO A 201 27.43 -0.32 -30.47
N THR A 202 28.45 0.40 -30.94
CA THR A 202 28.27 1.51 -31.89
C THR A 202 28.60 1.06 -33.29
N GLY A 203 27.77 1.42 -34.27
CA GLY A 203 28.00 1.16 -35.69
C GLY A 203 27.11 0.07 -36.26
N ARG A 204 27.48 -0.47 -37.44
CA ARG A 204 26.66 -1.45 -38.15
C ARG A 204 26.98 -2.86 -37.67
N VAL A 205 26.04 -3.46 -36.95
CA VAL A 205 26.20 -4.78 -36.32
C VAL A 205 25.02 -5.70 -36.64
N GLU A 206 25.27 -7.00 -36.51
CA GLU A 206 24.24 -8.02 -36.48
C GLU A 206 23.61 -8.06 -35.08
N ILE A 207 22.29 -8.07 -35.03
CA ILE A 207 21.49 -8.13 -33.80
C ILE A 207 20.67 -9.40 -33.89
N THR A 208 20.81 -10.26 -32.90
CA THR A 208 20.06 -11.52 -32.80
C THR A 208 19.45 -11.58 -31.40
N GLY A 209 18.13 -11.70 -31.32
CA GLY A 209 17.46 -11.56 -30.03
C GLY A 209 15.94 -11.69 -30.08
N GLU A 210 15.32 -11.48 -28.92
CA GLU A 210 13.87 -11.61 -28.71
C GLU A 210 13.17 -10.24 -28.75
N ILE A 211 12.01 -10.17 -29.41
CA ILE A 211 11.16 -8.99 -29.41
C ILE A 211 10.39 -8.88 -28.08
N LEU A 212 10.81 -7.95 -27.22
CA LEU A 212 10.19 -7.71 -25.91
C LEU A 212 8.89 -6.91 -25.98
N ALA A 213 8.81 -5.95 -26.91
CA ALA A 213 7.66 -5.06 -27.04
C ALA A 213 7.51 -4.55 -28.47
N ILE A 214 6.26 -4.36 -28.90
CA ILE A 214 5.90 -3.71 -30.15
C ILE A 214 4.99 -2.54 -29.82
N LYS A 215 5.25 -1.38 -30.41
CA LYS A 215 4.47 -0.16 -30.16
C LYS A 215 4.25 0.60 -31.45
N LEU A 216 3.02 1.04 -31.69
CA LEU A 216 2.72 2.05 -32.71
C LEU A 216 3.14 3.42 -32.18
N GLN A 217 4.02 4.10 -32.90
CA GLN A 217 4.44 5.46 -32.57
C GLN A 217 3.94 6.41 -33.66
N GLU A 218 3.06 7.32 -33.27
CA GLU A 218 2.58 8.40 -34.13
C GLU A 218 3.68 9.44 -34.30
N GLY A 219 3.98 9.78 -35.56
CA GLY A 219 4.97 10.79 -35.91
C GLY A 219 4.34 11.89 -36.76
N TYR A 220 5.08 12.98 -36.93
CA TYR A 220 4.66 14.12 -37.77
C TYR A 220 4.36 13.72 -39.23
N TYR A 221 4.92 12.61 -39.70
CA TYR A 221 4.76 12.09 -41.07
C TYR A 221 3.92 10.80 -41.12
N GLY A 222 3.18 10.47 -40.06
CA GLY A 222 2.35 9.28 -39.95
C GLY A 222 2.88 8.27 -38.92
N ASP A 223 2.18 7.14 -38.83
CA ASP A 223 2.40 6.15 -37.78
C ASP A 223 3.48 5.16 -38.17
N THR A 224 4.35 4.82 -37.23
CA THR A 224 5.43 3.85 -37.44
C THR A 224 5.44 2.81 -36.34
N TRP A 225 5.42 1.53 -36.72
CA TRP A 225 5.64 0.45 -35.77
C TRP A 225 7.10 0.39 -35.34
N LYS A 226 7.30 0.36 -34.03
CA LYS A 226 8.59 0.22 -33.36
C LYS A 226 8.64 -1.09 -32.60
N MET A 227 9.83 -1.66 -32.45
CA MET A 227 10.08 -2.81 -31.60
C MET A 227 11.25 -2.60 -30.66
N LEU A 228 11.14 -3.20 -29.47
CA LEU A 228 12.22 -3.40 -28.51
C LEU A 228 12.75 -4.82 -28.68
N VAL A 229 14.04 -4.96 -28.95
CA VAL A 229 14.70 -6.26 -29.07
C VAL A 229 15.76 -6.38 -27.98
N LYS A 230 15.76 -7.50 -27.25
CA LYS A 230 16.85 -7.88 -26.33
C LYS A 230 17.80 -8.80 -27.08
N ASP A 231 19.01 -8.34 -27.36
CA ASP A 231 20.04 -9.14 -28.03
C ASP A 231 20.52 -10.27 -27.10
N ASP A 232 21.02 -11.37 -27.68
CA ASP A 232 21.58 -12.50 -26.93
C ASP A 232 22.76 -12.08 -26.02
N ARG A 233 23.45 -10.97 -26.35
CA ARG A 233 24.48 -10.33 -25.51
C ARG A 233 23.93 -9.49 -24.35
N GLY A 234 22.60 -9.40 -24.21
CA GLY A 234 21.90 -8.79 -23.07
C GLY A 234 21.50 -7.32 -23.24
N PHE A 235 22.13 -6.55 -24.14
CA PHE A 235 21.73 -5.17 -24.39
C PHE A 235 20.40 -5.09 -25.15
N LYS A 236 19.70 -3.97 -24.97
CA LYS A 236 18.39 -3.73 -25.58
C LYS A 236 18.49 -2.68 -26.68
N VAL A 237 17.80 -2.90 -27.78
CA VAL A 237 17.77 -1.94 -28.90
C VAL A 237 16.35 -1.60 -29.32
N TRP A 238 16.12 -0.32 -29.60
CA TRP A 238 14.82 0.22 -30.04
C TRP A 238 14.90 0.82 -31.44
N GLY A 239 13.94 0.49 -32.29
CA GLY A 239 13.92 1.02 -33.64
C GLY A 239 12.67 0.62 -34.43
N SER A 240 12.65 0.97 -35.71
CA SER A 240 11.52 0.64 -36.60
C SER A 240 11.52 -0.85 -36.96
N ILE A 241 10.31 -1.41 -37.07
CA ILE A 241 10.15 -2.79 -37.55
C ILE A 241 10.49 -2.83 -39.05
N PRO A 242 11.41 -3.72 -39.50
CA PRO A 242 11.66 -3.94 -40.92
C PRO A 242 10.40 -4.45 -41.60
N SER A 243 10.06 -3.94 -42.79
CA SER A 243 8.86 -4.36 -43.52
C SER A 243 8.87 -5.84 -43.91
N SER A 244 10.04 -6.48 -43.94
CA SER A 244 10.21 -7.91 -44.25
C SER A 244 10.06 -8.83 -43.05
N LEU A 245 9.81 -8.29 -41.85
CA LEU A 245 9.80 -9.04 -40.60
C LEU A 245 8.36 -9.21 -40.10
N HIS A 246 7.97 -10.45 -39.78
CA HIS A 246 6.72 -10.72 -39.06
C HIS A 246 6.98 -10.57 -37.55
N ALA A 247 6.84 -9.35 -37.05
CA ALA A 247 7.11 -9.03 -35.66
C ALA A 247 5.94 -9.44 -34.75
N SER A 248 6.18 -10.38 -33.86
CA SER A 248 5.32 -10.71 -32.72
C SER A 248 6.12 -10.63 -31.41
N ARG A 249 5.47 -10.26 -30.32
CA ARG A 249 6.10 -10.24 -29.00
C ARG A 249 6.50 -11.68 -28.61
N GLY A 250 7.75 -11.86 -28.20
CA GLY A 250 8.32 -13.17 -27.86
C GLY A 250 9.02 -13.90 -29.02
N ALA A 251 8.92 -13.40 -30.26
CA ALA A 251 9.63 -14.03 -31.39
C ALA A 251 11.13 -13.72 -31.37
N ARG A 252 11.95 -14.69 -31.77
CA ARG A 252 13.38 -14.52 -32.07
C ARG A 252 13.58 -14.05 -33.50
N VAL A 253 14.40 -13.02 -33.64
CA VAL A 253 14.70 -12.39 -34.91
C VAL A 253 16.19 -12.10 -35.02
N THR A 254 16.68 -12.09 -36.26
CA THR A 254 18.03 -11.62 -36.58
C THR A 254 17.98 -10.54 -37.65
N PHE A 255 18.76 -9.47 -37.51
CA PHE A 255 18.86 -8.40 -38.51
C PHE A 255 20.16 -7.59 -38.38
N MET A 256 20.59 -7.00 -39.48
CA MET A 256 21.73 -6.07 -39.52
C MET A 256 21.25 -4.62 -39.43
N ALA A 257 21.68 -3.85 -38.43
CA ALA A 257 21.31 -2.44 -38.30
C ALA A 257 22.48 -1.56 -37.83
N ALA A 258 22.37 -0.25 -38.06
CA ALA A 258 23.27 0.73 -37.47
C ALA A 258 22.77 1.07 -36.07
N VAL A 259 23.54 0.77 -35.03
CA VAL A 259 23.21 0.95 -33.62
C VAL A 259 23.98 2.14 -33.05
N GLU A 260 23.28 2.93 -32.26
CA GLU A 260 23.79 4.10 -31.54
C GLU A 260 23.37 3.95 -30.07
N PRO A 261 24.32 3.76 -29.13
CA PRO A 261 24.01 3.65 -27.71
C PRO A 261 23.29 4.89 -27.19
N SER A 262 22.43 4.72 -26.19
CA SER A 262 21.81 5.84 -25.50
C SER A 262 22.85 6.61 -24.71
N ARG A 263 22.61 7.91 -24.56
CA ARG A 263 23.45 8.77 -23.73
C ARG A 263 23.32 8.44 -22.24
N ASP A 264 22.15 7.98 -21.83
CA ASP A 264 21.79 7.82 -20.42
C ASP A 264 21.89 6.35 -19.94
N ASP A 265 22.03 5.39 -20.86
CA ASP A 265 22.10 3.95 -20.57
C ASP A 265 22.99 3.27 -21.62
N ASP A 266 24.16 2.79 -21.20
CA ASP A 266 25.15 2.15 -22.08
C ASP A 266 24.72 0.74 -22.52
N LYS A 267 23.71 0.14 -21.89
CA LYS A 267 23.12 -1.16 -22.23
C LYS A 267 21.84 -1.02 -23.06
N PHE A 268 21.48 0.20 -23.43
CA PHE A 268 20.39 0.50 -24.34
C PHE A 268 20.89 1.25 -25.58
N GLY A 269 20.32 0.95 -26.75
CA GLY A 269 20.65 1.66 -27.98
C GLY A 269 19.45 1.87 -28.90
N PHE A 270 19.64 2.77 -29.85
CA PHE A 270 18.71 3.00 -30.94
C PHE A 270 19.29 2.46 -32.23
N TYR A 271 18.50 1.67 -32.97
CA TYR A 271 18.94 1.17 -34.26
C TYR A 271 18.22 1.87 -35.42
N LYS A 272 18.94 2.03 -36.52
CA LYS A 272 18.47 2.67 -37.76
C LYS A 272 18.80 1.76 -38.94
N ARG A 273 17.93 1.81 -39.95
CA ARG A 273 18.08 1.11 -41.25
C ARG A 273 18.36 -0.40 -41.07
N PRO A 274 17.44 -1.15 -40.43
CA PRO A 274 17.58 -2.59 -40.35
C PRO A 274 17.51 -3.21 -41.75
N THR A 275 18.35 -4.21 -42.00
CA THR A 275 18.53 -4.90 -43.27
C THR A 275 18.74 -6.39 -43.02
N LYS A 276 18.44 -7.25 -43.99
CA LYS A 276 18.57 -8.72 -43.87
C LYS A 276 17.83 -9.29 -42.64
N ALA A 277 16.61 -8.80 -42.39
CA ALA A 277 15.83 -9.24 -41.23
C ALA A 277 15.16 -10.59 -41.50
N VAL A 278 15.28 -11.54 -40.57
CA VAL A 278 14.75 -12.91 -40.67
C VAL A 278 14.17 -13.35 -39.31
N ASN A 279 13.04 -14.07 -39.34
CA ASN A 279 12.48 -14.75 -38.16
C ASN A 279 13.22 -16.07 -37.95
N LEU A 280 13.73 -16.32 -36.75
CA LEU A 280 14.47 -17.56 -36.45
C LEU A 280 13.57 -18.71 -35.98
N ASP A 281 12.30 -18.42 -35.67
CA ASP A 281 11.33 -19.39 -35.16
C ASP A 281 10.47 -20.06 -36.27
N GLU A 282 10.76 -19.79 -37.54
CA GLU A 282 10.05 -20.36 -38.70
C GLU A 282 10.75 -21.58 -39.33
N GLU A 283 11.47 -22.39 -38.54
CA GLU A 283 12.00 -23.69 -38.98
C GLU A 283 11.30 -24.86 -38.26
N ALA A 284 9.96 -24.90 -38.35
CA ALA A 284 9.15 -26.10 -38.15
C ALA A 284 7.71 -25.88 -38.68
N ALA A 285 7.52 -25.86 -40.00
CA ALA A 285 6.23 -26.11 -40.64
C ALA A 285 6.42 -26.85 -41.97
#